data_AF-D1L568-F1
#
_entry.id   AF-D1L568-F1
#
_cell.length_a   1.000
_cell.length_b   1.000
_cell.length_c   1.000
_cell.angle_alpha   90.00
_cell.angle_beta   90.00
_cell.angle_gamma   90.00
#
_symmetry.space_group_name_H-M   'P 1'
#
loop_
_entity.id
_entity.type
_entity.pdbx_description
1 polymer ?
#
loop_
_entity_poly.entity_id
_entity_poly.type
_entity_poly.pdbx_seq_one_letter_code
_entity_poly.pdbx_strand_id
1 'polypeptide(L)'
;HHLYNFYGSTEVMGDVTYFTCESKKQLSMYDNVPIGIPVSNTVIYLLDADYRPVKNGEIGEIFASGLNLAAGYVNGRDPERFLENPLAVEKKYARLYRTGDYGSLKNGNIMYEGRTDSQVK
;
A
#
# COMPACT_ATOMS: atom_id res chain seq x y z
N HIS A 1 -16.92 -11.05 -17.83
CA HIS A 1 -16.05 -9.86 -17.75
C HIS A 1 -15.32 -9.89 -16.42
N HIS A 2 -14.00 -9.67 -16.42
CA HIS A 2 -13.22 -9.53 -15.19
C HIS A 2 -13.18 -8.05 -14.80
N LEU A 3 -13.42 -7.75 -13.53
CA LEU A 3 -13.31 -6.40 -12.99
C LEU A 3 -12.09 -6.34 -12.07
N TYR A 4 -11.29 -5.29 -12.23
CA TYR A 4 -10.09 -5.07 -11.44
C TYR A 4 -10.24 -3.79 -10.65
N ASN A 5 -9.95 -3.85 -9.36
CA ASN A 5 -9.79 -2.67 -8.52
C ASN A 5 -8.30 -2.42 -8.36
N PHE A 6 -7.84 -1.22 -8.67
CA PHE A 6 -6.44 -0.83 -8.54
C PHE A 6 -6.30 0.25 -7.47
N TYR A 7 -5.14 0.27 -6.83
CA TYR A 7 -4.80 1.28 -5.84
C TYR A 7 -3.35 1.70 -6.03
N GLY A 8 -3.13 3.00 -5.92
CA GLY A 8 -1.82 3.60 -5.80
C GLY A 8 -1.88 5.12 -5.88
N SER A 9 -0.75 5.73 -6.22
CA SER A 9 -0.59 7.18 -6.27
C SER A 9 0.48 7.56 -7.30
N THR A 10 0.66 8.85 -7.54
CA THR A 10 1.68 9.35 -8.48
C THR A 10 3.10 9.02 -8.04
N GLU A 11 3.34 8.99 -6.73
CA GLU A 11 4.63 8.72 -6.08
C GLU A 11 5.11 7.27 -6.25
N VAL A 12 4.21 6.39 -6.68
CA VAL A 12 4.48 4.96 -6.92
C VAL A 12 4.26 4.56 -8.38
N MET A 13 4.28 5.55 -9.29
CA MET A 13 4.10 5.39 -10.73
C MET A 13 2.76 4.76 -11.13
N GLY A 14 1.67 5.18 -10.47
CA GLY A 14 0.32 4.69 -10.75
C GLY A 14 -0.12 3.67 -9.70
N ASP A 15 -0.40 2.44 -10.12
CA ASP A 15 -0.97 1.41 -9.25
C ASP A 15 0.10 0.48 -8.68
N VAL A 16 0.02 0.25 -7.36
CA VAL A 16 0.91 -0.65 -6.59
C VAL A 16 0.23 -1.93 -6.15
N THR A 17 -1.10 -1.95 -6.11
CA THR A 17 -1.86 -3.14 -5.79
C THR A 17 -3.05 -3.29 -6.72
N TYR A 18 -3.52 -4.53 -6.85
CA TYR A 18 -4.72 -4.84 -7.58
C TYR A 18 -5.51 -5.96 -6.91
N PHE A 19 -6.83 -5.90 -7.08
CA PHE A 19 -7.76 -6.95 -6.70
C PHE A 19 -8.57 -7.39 -7.93
N THR A 20 -8.56 -8.69 -8.21
CA THR A 20 -9.39 -9.29 -9.25
C THR A 20 -10.74 -9.71 -8.65
N CYS A 21 -11.81 -9.04 -9.07
CA CYS A 21 -13.17 -9.43 -8.76
C CYS A 21 -13.66 -10.47 -9.78
N GLU A 22 -13.67 -11.74 -9.36
CA GLU A 22 -14.13 -12.85 -10.19
C GLU A 22 -15.63 -13.10 -10.07
N SER A 23 -16.23 -12.75 -8.93
CA SER A 23 -17.68 -12.92 -8.72
C SER A 23 -18.23 -12.04 -7.59
N LYS A 24 -19.55 -11.78 -7.61
CA LYS A 24 -20.25 -11.13 -6.49
C LYS A 24 -20.14 -11.92 -5.18
N LYS A 25 -20.06 -13.25 -5.25
CA LYS A 25 -19.90 -14.13 -4.07
C LYS A 25 -18.54 -13.94 -3.40
N GLN A 26 -17.48 -13.69 -4.18
CA GLN A 26 -16.18 -13.34 -3.64
C GLN A 26 -16.23 -11.99 -2.92
N LEU A 27 -16.87 -10.98 -3.53
CA LEU A 27 -17.05 -9.67 -2.91
C LEU A 27 -17.84 -9.73 -1.60
N SER A 28 -18.83 -10.62 -1.47
CA SER A 28 -19.60 -10.76 -0.22
C SER A 28 -18.78 -11.25 0.99
N MET A 29 -17.52 -11.63 0.81
CA MET A 29 -16.60 -11.95 1.91
C MET A 29 -15.96 -10.71 2.56
N TYR A 30 -16.16 -9.54 1.96
CA TYR A 30 -15.55 -8.28 2.38
C TYR A 30 -16.63 -7.21 2.59
N ASP A 31 -16.40 -6.36 3.57
CA ASP A 31 -17.30 -5.24 3.87
C ASP A 31 -17.12 -4.09 2.86
N ASN A 32 -15.92 -3.97 2.29
CA ASN A 32 -15.54 -3.04 1.21
C ASN A 32 -14.74 -3.79 0.14
N VAL A 33 -14.61 -3.21 -1.06
CA VAL A 33 -13.78 -3.80 -2.12
C VAL A 33 -12.31 -3.75 -1.70
N PRO A 34 -11.58 -4.88 -1.65
CA PRO A 34 -10.16 -4.88 -1.31
C PRO A 34 -9.34 -4.08 -2.33
N ILE A 35 -8.21 -3.54 -1.88
CA ILE A 35 -7.16 -3.03 -2.79
C ILE A 35 -6.20 -4.15 -3.22
N GLY A 36 -6.34 -5.33 -2.60
CA GLY A 36 -5.83 -6.60 -3.11
C GLY A 36 -4.38 -6.88 -2.75
N ILE A 37 -3.60 -7.32 -3.72
CA ILE A 37 -2.20 -7.74 -3.52
C ILE A 37 -1.23 -6.86 -4.28
N PRO A 38 0.05 -6.80 -3.87
CA PRO A 38 1.07 -6.03 -4.59
C PRO A 38 1.23 -6.48 -6.05
N VAL A 39 1.46 -5.52 -6.94
CA VAL A 39 1.95 -5.79 -8.30
C VAL A 39 3.40 -6.30 -8.26
N SER A 40 3.90 -6.79 -9.39
CA SER A 40 5.29 -7.23 -9.51
C SER A 40 6.27 -6.11 -9.12
N ASN A 41 7.41 -6.50 -8.54
CA ASN A 41 8.48 -5.59 -8.09
C ASN A 41 8.04 -4.54 -7.04
N THR A 42 6.92 -4.78 -6.36
CA THR A 42 6.40 -3.96 -5.26
C THR A 42 6.25 -4.81 -4.01
N VAL A 43 6.58 -4.22 -2.86
CA VAL A 43 6.31 -4.75 -1.52
C VAL A 43 5.45 -3.73 -0.80
N ILE A 44 4.34 -4.19 -0.21
CA ILE A 44 3.53 -3.37 0.68
C ILE A 44 3.79 -3.81 2.12
N TYR A 45 4.01 -2.82 2.99
CA TYR A 45 4.11 -3.01 4.42
C TYR A 45 2.91 -2.33 5.10
N LEU A 46 2.34 -3.00 6.10
CA LEU A 46 1.41 -2.40 7.04
C LEU A 46 2.16 -2.21 8.36
N LEU A 47 2.45 -0.96 8.72
CA LEU A 47 3.32 -0.64 9.85
C LEU A 47 2.58 0.13 10.95
N ASP A 48 2.98 -0.08 12.20
CA ASP A 48 2.56 0.75 13.33
C ASP A 48 3.36 2.06 13.42
N ALA A 49 3.09 2.87 14.45
CA ALA A 49 3.77 4.15 14.66
C ALA A 49 5.27 4.02 14.97
N ASP A 50 5.72 2.83 15.39
CA ASP A 50 7.13 2.51 15.66
C ASP A 50 7.81 1.85 14.43
N TYR A 51 7.16 1.88 13.25
CA TYR A 51 7.63 1.25 12.00
C TYR A 51 7.78 -0.27 12.09
N ARG A 52 7.00 -0.95 12.94
CA ARG A 52 6.97 -2.41 13.05
C ARG A 52 5.79 -2.97 12.27
N PRO A 53 5.95 -4.13 11.59
CA PRO A 53 4.83 -4.79 10.93
C PRO A 53 3.71 -5.13 11.91
N VAL A 54 2.48 -4.74 11.56
CA VAL A 54 1.29 -5.12 12.33
C VAL A 54 0.91 -6.59 12.08
N LYS A 55 0.14 -7.19 12.98
CA LYS A 55 -0.33 -8.58 12.80
C LYS A 55 -1.48 -8.63 11.78
N ASN A 56 -1.76 -9.81 11.27
CA ASN A 56 -2.89 -10.04 10.37
C ASN A 56 -4.22 -9.60 11.02
N GLY A 57 -4.99 -8.77 10.32
CA GLY A 57 -6.25 -8.18 10.79
C GLY A 57 -6.10 -6.90 11.63
N GLU A 58 -4.89 -6.53 12.08
CA GLU A 58 -4.65 -5.24 12.72
C GLU A 58 -4.52 -4.13 11.67
N ILE A 59 -4.93 -2.91 12.04
CA ILE A 59 -4.79 -1.73 11.17
C ILE A 59 -3.38 -1.17 11.31
N GLY A 60 -2.69 -1.00 10.18
CA GLY A 60 -1.40 -0.32 10.08
C GLY A 60 -1.41 0.70 8.94
N GLU A 61 -0.47 1.64 8.97
CA GLU A 61 -0.28 2.56 7.84
C GLU A 61 0.35 1.82 6.65
N ILE A 62 -0.12 2.12 5.45
CA ILE A 62 0.34 1.51 4.21
C ILE A 62 1.63 2.19 3.75
N PHE A 63 2.69 1.41 3.63
CA PHE A 63 3.95 1.83 3.01
C PHE A 63 4.22 1.00 1.76
N ALA A 64 4.73 1.64 0.71
CA ALA A 64 5.15 0.95 -0.50
C ALA A 64 6.68 0.96 -0.63
N SER A 65 7.25 -0.15 -1.04
CA SER A 65 8.64 -0.24 -1.48
C SER A 65 8.69 -0.90 -2.85
N GLY A 66 9.60 -0.48 -3.72
CA GLY A 66 9.66 -1.04 -5.06
C GLY A 66 10.49 -0.23 -6.03
N LEU A 67 10.67 -0.80 -7.22
CA LEU A 67 11.33 -0.12 -8.33
C LEU A 67 10.47 0.98 -8.95
N ASN A 68 9.19 1.03 -8.59
CA ASN A 68 8.20 2.01 -9.03
C ASN A 68 8.10 3.25 -8.13
N LEU A 69 8.93 3.36 -7.08
CA LEU A 69 8.95 4.58 -6.27
C LEU A 69 9.56 5.75 -7.07
N ALA A 70 8.91 6.91 -7.00
CA ALA A 70 9.48 8.15 -7.47
C ALA A 70 10.81 8.47 -6.74
N ALA A 71 11.65 9.29 -7.38
CA ALA A 71 12.88 9.77 -6.75
C ALA A 71 12.58 10.60 -5.48
N GLY A 72 11.43 11.25 -5.44
CA GLY A 72 10.98 12.15 -4.38
C GLY A 72 10.30 13.37 -5.00
N TYR A 73 9.89 14.32 -4.17
CA TYR A 73 9.36 15.59 -4.66
C TYR A 73 10.48 16.54 -5.10
N VAL A 74 10.20 17.35 -6.11
CA VAL A 74 11.11 18.41 -6.57
C VAL A 74 11.48 19.32 -5.39
N ASN A 75 12.76 19.67 -5.31
CA ASN A 75 13.37 20.46 -4.23
C ASN A 75 13.35 19.80 -2.83
N GLY A 76 13.11 18.48 -2.74
CA GLY A 76 13.19 17.75 -1.47
C GLY A 76 12.06 18.09 -0.50
N ARG A 77 10.89 18.49 -1.02
CA ARG A 77 9.69 18.65 -0.19
C ARG A 77 9.27 17.31 0.41
N ASP A 78 8.62 17.38 1.56
CA ASP A 78 8.03 16.26 2.30
C ASP A 78 8.97 15.03 2.38
N PRO A 79 10.23 15.21 2.86
CA PRO A 79 11.21 14.13 2.92
C PRO A 79 10.75 12.97 3.81
N GLU A 80 9.86 13.23 4.77
CA GLU A 80 9.23 12.22 5.62
C GLU A 80 8.33 11.24 4.86
N ARG A 81 7.98 11.54 3.60
CA ARG A 81 7.24 10.61 2.74
C ARG A 81 8.13 9.57 2.06
N PHE A 82 9.42 9.85 1.87
CA PHE A 82 10.36 8.92 1.22
C PHE A 82 11.50 8.55 2.16
N LEU A 83 11.35 7.42 2.84
CA LEU A 83 12.19 6.99 3.95
C LEU A 83 13.16 5.88 3.52
N GLU A 84 14.21 5.66 4.31
CA GLU A 84 14.99 4.42 4.23
C GLU A 84 14.14 3.24 4.72
N ASN A 85 14.33 2.06 4.13
CA ASN A 85 13.62 0.85 4.52
C ASN A 85 14.51 -0.04 5.41
N PRO A 86 14.35 -0.02 6.75
CA PRO A 86 15.12 -0.89 7.64
C PRO A 86 14.70 -2.37 7.52
N LEU A 87 13.54 -2.66 6.91
CA LEU A 87 13.01 -4.00 6.72
C LEU A 87 13.46 -4.63 5.38
N ALA A 88 14.20 -3.89 4.56
CA ALA A 88 14.64 -4.37 3.25
C ALA A 88 15.72 -5.45 3.39
N VAL A 89 15.42 -6.65 2.88
CA VAL A 89 16.42 -7.72 2.70
C VAL A 89 17.23 -7.49 1.43
N GLU A 90 16.61 -6.94 0.38
CA GLU A 90 17.26 -6.64 -0.89
C GLU A 90 17.46 -5.13 -1.07
N LYS A 91 18.65 -4.72 -1.57
CA LYS A 91 18.98 -3.31 -1.80
C LYS A 91 18.00 -2.57 -2.71
N LYS A 92 17.38 -3.28 -3.66
CA LYS A 92 16.39 -2.70 -4.59
C LYS A 92 15.09 -2.25 -3.90
N TYR A 93 14.86 -2.68 -2.65
CA TYR A 93 13.74 -2.30 -1.80
C TYR A 93 14.16 -1.42 -0.61
N ALA A 94 15.34 -0.81 -0.67
CA ALA A 94 15.92 -0.02 0.43
C ALA A 94 15.20 1.30 0.74
N ARG A 95 14.12 1.64 0.01
CA ARG A 95 13.31 2.85 0.23
C ARG A 95 11.86 2.50 0.50
N LEU A 96 11.20 3.30 1.34
CA LEU A 96 9.77 3.28 1.59
C LEU A 96 9.14 4.58 1.10
N TYR A 97 7.94 4.49 0.56
CA TYR A 97 7.01 5.60 0.41
C TYR A 97 5.89 5.47 1.43
N ARG A 98 5.71 6.50 2.26
CA ARG A 98 4.63 6.63 3.25
C ARG A 98 3.39 7.20 2.57
N THR A 99 2.35 6.39 2.40
CA THR A 99 1.17 6.78 1.61
C THR A 99 0.25 7.77 2.34
N GLY A 100 0.23 7.72 3.68
CA GLY A 100 -0.79 8.38 4.50
C GLY A 100 -2.14 7.66 4.51
N ASP A 101 -2.20 6.43 4.01
CA ASP A 101 -3.40 5.59 4.03
C ASP A 101 -3.27 4.50 5.11
N TYR A 102 -4.39 4.14 5.75
CA TYR A 102 -4.46 2.98 6.64
C TYR A 102 -4.98 1.75 5.90
N GLY A 103 -4.49 0.59 6.30
CA GLY A 103 -4.94 -0.69 5.77
C GLY A 103 -4.85 -1.83 6.77
N SER A 104 -5.57 -2.91 6.47
CA SER A 104 -5.54 -4.16 7.23
C SER A 104 -5.40 -5.34 6.27
N LEU A 105 -4.95 -6.50 6.77
CA LEU A 105 -4.87 -7.72 5.97
C LEU A 105 -6.06 -8.64 6.29
N LYS A 106 -6.84 -9.01 5.26
CA LYS A 106 -7.98 -9.93 5.36
C LYS A 106 -7.92 -10.94 4.23
N ASN A 107 -7.83 -12.23 4.57
CA ASN A 107 -7.75 -13.32 3.60
C ASN A 107 -6.67 -13.11 2.51
N GLY A 108 -5.49 -12.62 2.92
CA GLY A 108 -4.37 -12.35 2.02
C GLY A 108 -4.53 -11.13 1.12
N ASN A 109 -5.62 -10.37 1.25
CA ASN A 109 -5.85 -9.12 0.53
C ASN A 109 -5.75 -7.94 1.49
N ILE A 110 -5.17 -6.85 0.98
CA ILE A 110 -5.08 -5.59 1.70
C ILE A 110 -6.43 -4.89 1.56
N MET A 111 -6.97 -4.48 2.70
CA MET A 111 -8.16 -3.66 2.83
C MET A 111 -7.73 -2.21 3.05
N TYR A 112 -8.45 -1.27 2.45
CA TYR A 112 -8.26 0.15 2.70
C TYR A 112 -9.17 0.59 3.85
N GLU A 113 -8.59 1.21 4.88
CA GLU A 113 -9.24 1.56 6.15
C GLU A 113 -9.33 3.08 6.38
N GLY A 114 -9.01 3.88 5.36
CA GLY A 114 -9.07 5.34 5.42
C GLY A 114 -7.71 6.01 5.39
N ARG A 115 -7.62 7.23 5.92
CA ARG A 115 -6.43 8.09 5.85
C ARG A 115 -5.97 8.63 7.18
N THR A 116 -4.68 8.95 7.24
CA THR A 116 -4.03 9.65 8.35
C THR A 116 -4.29 11.16 8.32
N ASP A 117 -4.64 11.72 7.16
CA ASP A 117 -4.87 13.15 6.95
C ASP A 117 -6.21 13.44 6.24
N SER A 118 -6.46 14.71 5.94
CA SER A 118 -7.69 15.20 5.31
C SER A 118 -7.69 15.16 3.78
N GLN A 119 -6.73 14.48 3.13
CA GLN A 119 -6.76 14.34 1.67
C GLN A 119 -7.98 13.50 1.26
N VAL A 120 -8.68 13.93 0.22
CA VAL A 120 -9.85 13.23 -0.33
C VAL A 120 -9.40 12.38 -1.52
N LYS A 121 -9.88 11.14 -1.59
CA LYS A 121 -9.79 10.27 -2.77
C LYS A 121 -11.06 10.33 -3.59
#